data_AF-R7J8G9-F1
#
_entry.id   AF-R7J8G9-F1
#
_cell.length_a   1.000
_cell.length_b   1.000
_cell.length_c   1.000
_cell.angle_alpha   90.00
_cell.angle_beta   90.00
_cell.angle_gamma   90.00
#
_symmetry.space_group_name_H-M   'P 1'
#
loop_
_entity.id
_entity.type
_entity.pdbx_description
1 polymer ?
#
loop_
_entity_poly.entity_id
_entity_poly.type
_entity_poly.pdbx_seq_one_letter_code
_entity_poly.pdbx_strand_id
1 'polypeptide(L)'
;MLSTIKRAVANKAKVIMNAGSNCTDTAVMAAKWAQKEGVDAVLSVVPYYNKPSQKGMIEHFSAVAESVDIPVIIYNIPGRTGVNMLPETVAALAEKYQNIVAVKQSYPDMDMITEMKLCCPEDFTIYSGDDSLTLPMMSLGARGVISVASHIFGSEVKSMIRNYKTGEFLAAVNMHKKLYPVFKKLFMAPNPVPVKAALAHKGIIEDFVRKPLVELTSIEKTDLFMVIDEVKND
;
A
#
# COMPACT_ATOMS: atom_id res chain seq x y z
N MET A 1 19.66 -2.09 0.58
CA MET A 1 18.45 -1.51 1.22
C MET A 1 17.84 -2.47 2.24
N LEU A 2 17.46 -3.69 1.85
CA LEU A 2 16.80 -4.66 2.74
C LEU A 2 17.59 -4.97 4.03
N SER A 3 18.90 -5.23 3.93
CA SER A 3 19.76 -5.47 5.10
C SER A 3 19.75 -4.32 6.11
N THR A 4 19.71 -3.07 5.64
CA THR A 4 19.58 -1.88 6.50
C THR A 4 18.21 -1.85 7.20
N ILE A 5 17.14 -2.16 6.47
CA ILE A 5 15.78 -2.22 7.03
C ILE A 5 15.70 -3.31 8.11
N LYS A 6 16.17 -4.52 7.84
CA LYS A 6 16.14 -5.64 8.81
C LYS A 6 16.89 -5.29 10.11
N ARG A 7 18.07 -4.66 9.99
CA ARG A 7 18.83 -4.17 11.16
C ARG A 7 18.08 -3.10 11.95
N ALA A 8 17.46 -2.13 11.27
CA ALA A 8 16.72 -1.06 11.91
C ALA A 8 15.44 -1.57 12.61
N VAL A 9 14.74 -2.53 11.99
CA VAL A 9 13.51 -3.12 12.54
C VAL A 9 13.81 -4.02 13.74
N ALA A 10 14.94 -4.74 13.74
CA ALA A 10 15.39 -5.59 14.85
C ALA A 10 14.27 -6.51 15.39
N ASN A 11 13.51 -7.14 14.48
CA ASN A 11 12.35 -8.02 14.78
C ASN A 11 11.18 -7.36 15.53
N LYS A 12 11.14 -6.03 15.64
CA LYS A 12 10.04 -5.29 16.30
C LYS A 12 8.81 -5.10 15.40
N ALA A 13 8.94 -5.37 14.11
CA ALA A 13 7.88 -5.25 13.12
C ALA A 13 8.07 -6.28 12.00
N LYS A 14 6.99 -6.52 11.25
CA LYS A 14 7.01 -7.34 10.05
C LYS A 14 7.64 -6.58 8.88
N VAL A 15 8.47 -7.26 8.10
CA VAL A 15 9.08 -6.72 6.88
C VAL A 15 8.42 -7.37 5.67
N ILE A 16 7.70 -6.58 4.89
CA ILE A 16 7.05 -7.01 3.65
C ILE A 16 7.82 -6.39 2.50
N MET A 17 8.40 -7.21 1.63
CA MET A 17 9.21 -6.72 0.52
C MET A 17 8.40 -6.67 -0.78
N ASN A 18 8.54 -5.59 -1.56
CA ASN A 18 8.00 -5.56 -2.91
C ASN A 18 8.75 -6.55 -3.82
N ALA A 19 8.02 -7.46 -4.45
CA ALA A 19 8.51 -8.45 -5.40
C ALA A 19 7.69 -8.48 -6.71
N GLY A 20 7.06 -7.36 -7.07
CA GLY A 20 6.26 -7.26 -8.29
C GLY A 20 7.05 -6.86 -9.54
N SER A 21 6.60 -7.35 -10.70
CA SER A 21 7.12 -6.98 -12.02
C SER A 21 6.05 -7.20 -13.07
N ASN A 22 6.14 -6.53 -14.23
CA ASN A 22 5.30 -6.86 -15.37
C ASN A 22 5.77 -8.11 -16.16
N CYS A 23 6.93 -8.65 -15.81
CA CYS A 23 7.47 -9.91 -16.29
C CYS A 23 7.34 -10.97 -15.18
N THR A 24 6.63 -12.07 -15.45
CA THR A 24 6.39 -13.15 -14.47
C THR A 24 7.68 -13.74 -13.93
N ASP A 25 8.65 -14.08 -14.79
CA ASP A 25 9.93 -14.66 -14.36
C ASP A 25 10.70 -13.72 -13.42
N THR A 26 10.63 -12.41 -13.68
CA THR A 26 11.27 -11.41 -12.80
C THR A 26 10.56 -11.32 -11.45
N ALA A 27 9.23 -11.36 -11.42
CA ALA A 27 8.47 -11.38 -10.17
C ALA A 27 8.76 -12.64 -9.34
N VAL A 28 8.80 -13.81 -9.98
CA VAL A 28 9.18 -15.08 -9.37
C VAL A 28 10.61 -15.02 -8.80
N MET A 29 11.56 -14.51 -9.57
CA MET A 29 12.95 -14.35 -9.12
C MET A 29 13.04 -13.42 -7.90
N ALA A 30 12.34 -12.29 -7.93
CA ALA A 30 12.30 -11.35 -6.82
C ALA A 30 11.64 -11.95 -5.57
N ALA A 31 10.57 -12.72 -5.73
CA ALA A 31 9.87 -13.39 -4.63
C ALA A 31 10.76 -14.45 -3.96
N LYS A 32 11.40 -15.32 -4.74
CA LYS A 32 12.38 -16.31 -4.24
C LYS A 32 13.54 -15.64 -3.52
N TRP A 33 14.05 -14.52 -4.06
CA TRP A 33 15.10 -13.74 -3.39
C TRP A 33 14.61 -13.18 -2.05
N ALA A 34 13.41 -12.59 -2.01
CA ALA A 34 12.83 -12.07 -0.77
C ALA A 34 12.65 -13.17 0.30
N GLN A 35 12.15 -14.36 -0.08
CA GLN A 35 12.08 -15.52 0.81
C GLN A 35 13.45 -15.93 1.35
N LYS A 36 14.46 -16.02 0.48
CA LYS A 36 15.84 -16.35 0.88
C LYS A 36 16.41 -15.34 1.87
N GLU A 37 16.06 -14.06 1.71
CA GLU A 37 16.44 -12.99 2.64
C GLU A 37 15.63 -13.01 3.94
N GLY A 38 14.65 -13.91 4.09
CA GLY A 38 13.87 -14.09 5.32
C GLY A 38 13.00 -12.89 5.66
N VAL A 39 12.26 -12.37 4.68
CA VAL A 39 11.19 -11.39 4.90
C VAL A 39 9.90 -12.10 5.32
N ASP A 40 8.96 -11.38 5.95
CA ASP A 40 7.74 -11.98 6.48
C ASP A 40 6.65 -12.20 5.41
N ALA A 41 6.71 -11.45 4.31
CA ALA A 41 5.81 -11.59 3.16
C ALA A 41 6.37 -10.83 1.95
N VAL A 42 5.78 -11.08 0.77
CA VAL A 42 6.00 -10.25 -0.42
C VAL A 42 4.75 -9.47 -0.80
N LEU A 43 4.93 -8.28 -1.35
CA LEU A 43 3.89 -7.50 -2.02
C LEU A 43 4.19 -7.54 -3.53
N SER A 44 3.26 -8.05 -4.34
CA SER A 44 3.46 -8.16 -5.80
C SER A 44 2.39 -7.37 -6.55
N VAL A 45 2.83 -6.42 -7.38
CA VAL A 45 1.95 -5.55 -8.17
C VAL A 45 1.43 -6.26 -9.42
N VAL A 46 0.16 -6.00 -9.76
CA VAL A 46 -0.41 -6.37 -11.05
C VAL A 46 0.51 -5.90 -12.20
N PRO A 47 0.77 -6.73 -13.23
CA PRO A 47 1.66 -6.36 -14.33
C PRO A 47 1.26 -5.03 -15.00
N TYR A 48 2.19 -4.07 -14.97
CA TYR A 48 2.03 -2.74 -15.56
C TYR A 48 2.48 -2.71 -17.02
N TYR A 49 1.97 -1.74 -17.79
CA TYR A 49 2.28 -1.48 -19.20
C TYR A 49 1.74 -2.51 -20.20
N ASN A 50 1.99 -3.81 -19.99
CA ASN A 50 1.58 -4.87 -20.92
C ASN A 50 0.10 -5.30 -20.78
N LYS A 51 -0.61 -4.83 -19.74
CA LYS A 51 -2.06 -4.91 -19.58
C LYS A 51 -2.63 -6.33 -19.80
N PRO A 52 -2.21 -7.33 -19.01
CA PRO A 52 -2.71 -8.70 -19.18
C PRO A 52 -4.23 -8.80 -18.95
N SER A 53 -4.84 -9.82 -19.55
CA SER A 53 -6.22 -10.21 -19.25
C SER A 53 -6.36 -10.75 -17.82
N GLN A 54 -7.59 -10.92 -17.32
CA GLN A 54 -7.83 -11.56 -16.02
C GLN A 54 -7.16 -12.94 -15.94
N LYS A 55 -7.29 -13.76 -17.00
CA LYS A 55 -6.57 -15.04 -17.11
C LYS A 55 -5.06 -14.86 -17.00
N GLY A 56 -4.49 -13.88 -17.71
CA GLY A 56 -3.05 -13.59 -17.62
C GLY A 56 -2.60 -13.18 -16.22
N MET A 57 -3.42 -12.44 -15.48
CA MET A 57 -3.16 -12.11 -14.08
C MET A 57 -3.23 -13.34 -13.17
N ILE A 58 -4.20 -14.24 -13.39
CA ILE A 58 -4.27 -15.51 -12.66
C ILE A 58 -2.99 -16.32 -12.85
N GLU A 59 -2.53 -16.51 -14.09
CA GLU A 59 -1.30 -17.25 -14.37
C GLU A 59 -0.06 -16.57 -13.78
N HIS A 60 0.02 -15.24 -13.84
CA HIS A 60 1.11 -14.48 -13.24
C HIS A 60 1.22 -14.69 -11.73
N PHE A 61 0.11 -14.49 -11.00
CA PHE A 61 0.10 -14.65 -9.55
C PHE A 61 0.18 -16.10 -9.11
N SER A 62 -0.33 -17.05 -9.92
CA SER A 62 -0.12 -18.49 -9.73
C SER A 62 1.37 -18.83 -9.70
N ALA A 63 2.12 -18.41 -10.72
CA ALA A 63 3.56 -18.67 -10.80
C ALA A 63 4.33 -18.04 -9.63
N VAL A 64 3.94 -16.83 -9.18
CA VAL A 64 4.54 -16.20 -8.00
C VAL A 64 4.23 -17.01 -6.74
N ALA A 65 2.97 -17.37 -6.50
CA ALA A 65 2.54 -18.11 -5.32
C ALA A 65 3.15 -19.52 -5.25
N GLU A 66 3.26 -20.23 -6.37
CA GLU A 66 3.88 -21.57 -6.44
C GLU A 66 5.41 -21.54 -6.22
N SER A 67 6.02 -20.35 -6.33
CA SER A 67 7.47 -20.21 -6.26
C SER A 67 8.05 -20.01 -4.86
N VAL A 68 7.19 -19.73 -3.86
CA VAL A 68 7.56 -19.37 -2.49
C VAL A 68 6.56 -19.94 -1.48
N ASP A 69 7.03 -20.17 -0.25
CA ASP A 69 6.22 -20.63 0.89
C ASP A 69 5.76 -19.47 1.77
N ILE A 70 6.40 -18.30 1.66
CA ILE A 70 6.02 -17.11 2.43
C ILE A 70 4.73 -16.46 1.90
N PRO A 71 4.00 -15.70 2.74
CA PRO A 71 2.80 -15.00 2.32
C PRO A 71 3.03 -14.02 1.16
N VAL A 72 2.06 -13.98 0.25
CA VAL A 72 1.97 -13.10 -0.91
C VAL A 72 0.78 -12.17 -0.74
N ILE A 73 1.03 -10.89 -0.93
CA ILE A 73 0.02 -9.83 -0.94
C ILE A 73 -0.09 -9.30 -2.37
N ILE A 74 -1.27 -9.43 -2.97
CA ILE A 74 -1.57 -8.86 -4.28
C ILE A 74 -1.61 -7.34 -4.16
N TYR A 75 -1.06 -6.61 -5.12
CA TYR A 75 -1.19 -5.15 -5.18
C TYR A 75 -1.90 -4.72 -6.46
N ASN A 76 -3.16 -4.36 -6.31
CA ASN A 76 -4.01 -3.85 -7.39
C ASN A 76 -4.03 -2.30 -7.37
N ILE A 77 -3.53 -1.67 -8.44
CA ILE A 77 -3.46 -0.22 -8.59
C ILE A 77 -3.66 0.21 -10.07
N PRO A 78 -4.90 0.18 -10.56
CA PRO A 78 -5.21 0.41 -11.98
C PRO A 78 -4.67 1.74 -12.53
N GLY A 79 -4.66 2.79 -11.69
CA GLY A 79 -4.11 4.10 -12.06
C GLY A 79 -2.60 4.10 -12.38
N ARG A 80 -1.86 3.02 -12.07
CA ARG A 80 -0.45 2.85 -12.44
C ARG A 80 -0.20 1.66 -13.36
N THR A 81 -1.03 0.63 -13.31
CA THR A 81 -0.86 -0.59 -14.11
C THR A 81 -1.57 -0.52 -15.45
N GLY A 82 -2.65 0.28 -15.53
CA GLY A 82 -3.51 0.38 -16.71
C GLY A 82 -4.51 -0.77 -16.86
N VAL A 83 -4.58 -1.67 -15.88
CA VAL A 83 -5.59 -2.75 -15.79
C VAL A 83 -6.03 -2.94 -14.34
N ASN A 84 -7.31 -3.29 -14.18
CA ASN A 84 -7.91 -3.62 -12.89
C ASN A 84 -8.04 -5.13 -12.73
N MET A 85 -7.60 -5.65 -11.60
CA MET A 85 -7.91 -7.02 -11.18
C MET A 85 -9.30 -7.03 -10.55
N LEU A 86 -10.20 -7.87 -11.08
CA LEU A 86 -11.58 -7.95 -10.60
C LEU A 86 -11.70 -8.79 -9.32
N PRO A 87 -12.75 -8.60 -8.50
CA PRO A 87 -12.92 -9.34 -7.25
C PRO A 87 -12.95 -10.86 -7.44
N GLU A 88 -13.56 -11.36 -8.51
CA GLU A 88 -13.60 -12.79 -8.83
C GLU A 88 -12.21 -13.36 -9.14
N THR A 89 -11.33 -12.53 -9.71
CA THR A 89 -9.94 -12.92 -9.96
C THR A 89 -9.12 -12.97 -8.67
N VAL A 90 -9.36 -12.02 -7.76
CA VAL A 90 -8.76 -12.05 -6.41
C VAL A 90 -9.24 -13.29 -5.64
N ALA A 91 -10.54 -13.54 -5.64
CA ALA A 91 -11.15 -14.70 -4.98
C ALA A 91 -10.61 -16.02 -5.51
N ALA A 92 -10.58 -16.21 -6.84
CA ALA A 92 -10.05 -17.43 -7.45
C ALA A 92 -8.58 -17.70 -7.07
N LEU A 93 -7.77 -16.65 -6.93
CA LEU A 93 -6.37 -16.76 -6.48
C LEU A 93 -6.29 -17.09 -4.98
N ALA A 94 -7.06 -16.42 -4.14
CA ALA A 94 -7.08 -16.62 -2.69
C ALA A 94 -7.62 -18.02 -2.31
N GLU A 95 -8.63 -18.52 -3.01
CA GLU A 95 -9.17 -19.87 -2.82
C GLU A 95 -8.15 -20.95 -3.22
N LYS A 96 -7.45 -20.74 -4.35
CA LYS A 96 -6.51 -21.72 -4.89
C LYS A 96 -5.19 -21.78 -4.10
N TYR A 97 -4.70 -20.64 -3.61
CA TYR A 97 -3.37 -20.54 -3.00
C TYR A 97 -3.43 -19.99 -1.58
N GLN A 98 -3.19 -20.88 -0.61
CA GLN A 98 -3.21 -20.55 0.83
C GLN A 98 -2.19 -19.48 1.23
N ASN A 99 -1.11 -19.31 0.46
CA ASN A 99 -0.12 -18.25 0.69
C ASN A 99 -0.48 -16.92 0.04
N ILE A 100 -1.55 -16.81 -0.77
CA ILE A 100 -2.11 -15.52 -1.20
C ILE A 100 -3.09 -15.04 -0.12
N VAL A 101 -2.56 -14.29 0.84
CA VAL A 101 -3.28 -14.00 2.10
C VAL A 101 -3.99 -12.65 2.11
N ALA A 102 -3.64 -11.76 1.19
CA ALA A 102 -4.17 -10.39 1.20
C ALA A 102 -4.10 -9.69 -0.16
N VAL A 103 -4.88 -8.61 -0.27
CA VAL A 103 -4.78 -7.61 -1.34
C VAL A 103 -4.56 -6.22 -0.76
N LYS A 104 -3.61 -5.48 -1.33
CA LYS A 104 -3.52 -4.02 -1.24
C LYS A 104 -4.38 -3.42 -2.35
N GLN A 105 -5.52 -2.88 -2.00
CA GLN A 105 -6.46 -2.28 -2.95
C GLN A 105 -6.25 -0.76 -3.04
N SER A 106 -5.68 -0.30 -4.17
CA SER A 106 -5.51 1.12 -4.51
C SER A 106 -6.39 1.51 -5.70
N TYR A 107 -7.67 1.15 -5.64
CA TYR A 107 -8.68 1.60 -6.59
C TYR A 107 -9.86 2.18 -5.78
N PRO A 108 -10.33 3.40 -6.08
CA PRO A 108 -11.32 4.12 -5.28
C PRO A 108 -12.75 3.63 -5.54
N ASP A 109 -12.96 2.33 -5.39
CA ASP A 109 -14.24 1.66 -5.62
C ASP A 109 -14.60 0.87 -4.36
N MET A 110 -15.65 1.32 -3.68
CA MET A 110 -16.11 0.74 -2.43
C MET A 110 -16.97 -0.51 -2.65
N ASP A 111 -17.62 -0.62 -3.82
CA ASP A 111 -18.41 -1.80 -4.17
C ASP A 111 -17.49 -2.99 -4.35
N MET A 112 -16.33 -2.81 -5.00
CA MET A 112 -15.29 -3.84 -5.09
C MET A 112 -14.78 -4.33 -3.72
N ILE A 113 -14.76 -3.47 -2.69
CA ILE A 113 -14.37 -3.91 -1.33
C ILE A 113 -15.42 -4.86 -0.77
N THR A 114 -16.69 -4.50 -0.93
CA THR A 114 -17.83 -5.32 -0.50
C THR A 114 -17.86 -6.63 -1.27
N GLU A 115 -17.72 -6.60 -2.59
CA GLU A 115 -17.65 -7.79 -3.45
C GLU A 115 -16.52 -8.72 -3.03
N MET A 116 -15.30 -8.21 -2.83
CA MET A 116 -14.19 -9.03 -2.33
C MET A 116 -14.48 -9.62 -0.95
N LYS A 117 -15.14 -8.89 -0.05
CA LYS A 117 -15.54 -9.45 1.26
C LYS A 117 -16.61 -10.54 1.17
N LEU A 118 -17.42 -10.54 0.11
CA LEU A 118 -18.43 -11.57 -0.13
C LEU A 118 -17.86 -12.81 -0.83
N CYS A 119 -16.91 -12.64 -1.76
CA CYS A 119 -16.41 -13.73 -2.60
C CYS A 119 -15.05 -14.31 -2.19
N CYS A 120 -14.20 -13.58 -1.45
CA CYS A 120 -12.94 -14.13 -0.96
C CYS A 120 -13.14 -14.96 0.32
N PRO A 121 -12.20 -15.88 0.65
CA PRO A 121 -12.19 -16.58 1.93
C PRO A 121 -12.30 -15.63 3.14
N GLU A 122 -12.91 -16.09 4.23
CA GLU A 122 -13.21 -15.25 5.41
C GLU A 122 -11.96 -14.60 6.01
N ASP A 123 -10.85 -15.33 6.02
CA ASP A 123 -9.54 -14.93 6.53
C ASP A 123 -8.71 -14.07 5.55
N PHE A 124 -9.18 -13.94 4.30
CA PHE A 124 -8.52 -13.09 3.30
C PHE A 124 -8.58 -11.61 3.70
N THR A 125 -7.41 -10.96 3.70
CA THR A 125 -7.27 -9.60 4.22
C THR A 125 -7.23 -8.55 3.11
N ILE A 126 -8.06 -7.51 3.23
CA ILE A 126 -7.99 -6.33 2.36
C ILE A 126 -7.27 -5.20 3.11
N TYR A 127 -6.22 -4.65 2.52
CA TYR A 127 -5.56 -3.42 2.96
C TYR A 127 -5.88 -2.29 2.00
N SER A 128 -6.25 -1.13 2.54
CA SER A 128 -6.28 0.08 1.75
C SER A 128 -4.88 0.41 1.23
N GLY A 129 -4.80 0.84 -0.02
CA GLY A 129 -3.58 1.39 -0.59
C GLY A 129 -3.64 2.88 -0.87
N ASP A 130 -4.66 3.58 -0.36
CA ASP A 130 -4.82 5.04 -0.40
C ASP A 130 -5.17 5.53 1.01
N ASP A 131 -4.34 6.42 1.57
CA ASP A 131 -4.52 6.92 2.93
C ASP A 131 -5.88 7.58 3.15
N SER A 132 -6.40 8.29 2.15
CA SER A 132 -7.71 8.97 2.23
C SER A 132 -8.90 8.02 2.20
N LEU A 133 -8.71 6.78 1.74
CA LEU A 133 -9.78 5.79 1.67
C LEU A 133 -9.70 4.75 2.80
N THR A 134 -8.72 4.87 3.69
CA THR A 134 -8.51 3.90 4.77
C THR A 134 -9.76 3.75 5.65
N LEU A 135 -10.30 4.86 6.17
CA LEU A 135 -11.47 4.81 7.06
C LEU A 135 -12.74 4.32 6.33
N PRO A 136 -13.10 4.81 5.14
CA PRO A 136 -14.19 4.24 4.35
C PRO A 136 -14.03 2.74 4.08
N MET A 137 -12.87 2.29 3.59
CA MET A 137 -12.64 0.87 3.31
C MET A 137 -12.72 0.00 4.57
N MET A 138 -12.28 0.52 5.73
CA MET A 138 -12.41 -0.19 7.01
C MET A 138 -13.88 -0.40 7.42
N SER A 139 -14.77 0.52 7.05
CA SER A 139 -16.22 0.35 7.25
C SER A 139 -16.85 -0.78 6.44
N LEU A 140 -16.13 -1.26 5.43
CA LEU A 140 -16.53 -2.37 4.55
C LEU A 140 -15.68 -3.62 4.79
N GLY A 141 -14.93 -3.69 5.90
CA GLY A 141 -14.17 -4.89 6.29
C GLY A 141 -12.70 -4.91 5.90
N ALA A 142 -12.13 -3.82 5.36
CA ALA A 142 -10.67 -3.72 5.23
C ALA A 142 -9.98 -3.67 6.61
N ARG A 143 -8.78 -4.24 6.71
CA ARG A 143 -8.07 -4.44 7.99
C ARG A 143 -7.17 -3.27 8.40
N GLY A 144 -6.82 -2.40 7.46
CA GLY A 144 -5.91 -1.27 7.67
C GLY A 144 -5.40 -0.72 6.34
N VAL A 145 -4.17 -0.19 6.33
CA VAL A 145 -3.57 0.49 5.18
C VAL A 145 -2.10 0.15 5.01
N ILE A 146 -1.65 0.07 3.76
CA ILE A 146 -0.23 0.15 3.39
C ILE A 146 0.03 1.59 2.91
N SER A 147 0.51 2.40 3.86
CA SER A 147 0.35 3.87 3.89
C SER A 147 1.55 4.64 3.38
N VAL A 148 1.30 5.74 2.66
CA VAL A 148 2.33 6.77 2.37
C VAL A 148 2.42 7.75 3.54
N ALA A 149 1.29 8.26 4.03
CA ALA A 149 1.23 9.26 5.10
C ALA A 149 1.93 8.82 6.40
N SER A 150 1.97 7.52 6.69
CA SER A 150 2.60 6.96 7.89
C SER A 150 4.11 7.21 8.00
N HIS A 151 4.80 7.58 6.91
CA HIS A 151 6.19 8.04 6.98
C HIS A 151 6.35 9.32 7.80
N ILE A 152 5.28 10.10 7.91
CA ILE A 152 5.26 11.44 8.52
C ILE A 152 4.36 11.45 9.76
N PHE A 153 3.20 10.77 9.68
CA PHE A 153 2.13 10.76 10.67
C PHE A 153 1.74 9.34 11.07
N GLY A 154 2.74 8.48 11.32
CA GLY A 154 2.52 7.07 11.65
C GLY A 154 1.69 6.85 12.91
N SER A 155 1.89 7.67 13.95
CA SER A 155 1.16 7.57 15.22
C SER A 155 -0.31 7.93 15.06
N GLU A 156 -0.61 8.94 14.26
CA GLU A 156 -1.95 9.46 13.99
C GLU A 156 -2.73 8.48 13.13
N VAL A 157 -2.12 7.96 12.06
CA VAL A 157 -2.72 6.89 11.22
C VAL A 157 -3.00 5.65 12.08
N LYS A 158 -2.06 5.24 12.94
CA LYS A 158 -2.27 4.13 13.88
C LYS A 158 -3.42 4.41 14.86
N SER A 159 -3.50 5.63 15.39
CA SER A 159 -4.57 6.06 16.31
C SER A 159 -5.94 6.00 15.63
N MET A 160 -6.06 6.49 14.39
CA MET A 160 -7.28 6.40 13.58
C MET A 160 -7.76 4.95 13.43
N ILE A 161 -6.86 4.05 13.02
CA ILE A 161 -7.16 2.62 12.83
C ILE A 161 -7.55 1.96 14.16
N ARG A 162 -6.82 2.26 15.24
CA ARG A 162 -7.12 1.72 16.58
C ARG A 162 -8.51 2.15 17.04
N ASN A 163 -8.81 3.45 16.99
CA ASN A 163 -10.09 3.99 17.43
C ASN A 163 -11.25 3.36 16.65
N TYR A 164 -11.12 3.18 15.34
CA TYR A 164 -12.13 2.48 14.55
C TYR A 164 -12.32 1.03 15.03
N LYS A 165 -11.23 0.28 15.25
CA LYS A 165 -11.28 -1.12 15.69
C LYS A 165 -11.84 -1.31 17.10
N THR A 166 -11.75 -0.29 17.96
CA THR A 166 -12.27 -0.35 19.33
C THR A 166 -13.67 0.25 19.48
N GLY A 167 -14.34 0.63 18.38
CA GLY A 167 -15.69 1.20 18.41
C GLY A 167 -15.75 2.71 18.66
N GLU A 168 -14.60 3.38 18.76
CA GLU A 168 -14.48 4.83 18.97
C GLU A 168 -14.63 5.59 17.63
N PHE A 169 -15.76 5.40 16.96
CA PHE A 169 -15.97 5.83 15.57
C PHE A 169 -15.84 7.35 15.38
N LEU A 170 -16.40 8.16 16.29
CA LEU A 170 -16.28 9.61 16.22
C LEU A 170 -14.81 10.07 16.32
N ALA A 171 -14.03 9.43 17.19
CA ALA A 171 -12.60 9.73 17.31
C ALA A 171 -11.83 9.32 16.05
N ALA A 172 -12.19 8.19 15.42
CA ALA A 172 -11.60 7.78 14.14
C ALA A 172 -11.94 8.76 13.01
N VAL A 173 -13.20 9.20 12.91
CA VAL A 173 -13.66 10.20 11.94
C VAL A 173 -12.96 11.55 12.15
N ASN A 174 -12.81 12.00 13.39
CA ASN A 174 -12.12 13.26 13.69
C ASN A 174 -10.63 13.19 13.31
N MET A 175 -9.97 12.07 13.59
CA MET A 175 -8.59 11.87 13.17
C MET A 175 -8.47 11.81 11.63
N HIS A 176 -9.40 11.12 10.96
CA HIS A 176 -9.46 11.11 9.50
C HIS A 176 -9.59 12.52 8.93
N LYS A 177 -10.52 13.33 9.45
CA LYS A 177 -10.70 14.72 9.04
C LYS A 177 -9.45 15.56 9.27
N LYS A 178 -8.77 15.39 10.41
CA LYS A 178 -7.50 16.06 10.72
C LYS A 178 -6.42 15.71 9.70
N LEU A 179 -6.31 14.44 9.29
CA LEU A 179 -5.28 13.97 8.36
C LEU A 179 -5.65 14.13 6.88
N TYR A 180 -6.93 14.32 6.54
CA TYR A 180 -7.39 14.36 5.15
C TYR A 180 -6.67 15.41 4.29
N PRO A 181 -6.45 16.66 4.73
CA PRO A 181 -5.66 17.63 3.97
C PRO A 181 -4.25 17.12 3.63
N VAL A 182 -3.57 16.47 4.58
CA VAL A 182 -2.26 15.84 4.36
C VAL A 182 -2.37 14.72 3.33
N PHE A 183 -3.37 13.84 3.44
CA PHE A 183 -3.58 12.76 2.46
C PHE A 183 -3.74 13.33 1.05
N LYS A 184 -4.44 14.45 0.87
CA LYS A 184 -4.56 15.09 -0.44
C LYS A 184 -3.24 15.71 -0.91
N LYS A 185 -2.53 16.44 -0.04
CA LYS A 185 -1.26 17.09 -0.42
C LYS A 185 -0.14 16.09 -0.74
N LEU A 186 -0.09 14.95 -0.06
CA LEU A 186 0.92 13.92 -0.37
C LEU A 186 0.76 13.30 -1.77
N PHE A 187 -0.37 13.53 -2.43
CA PHE A 187 -0.66 13.06 -3.79
C PHE A 187 -0.95 14.21 -4.76
N MET A 188 -0.59 15.46 -4.42
CA MET A 188 -0.74 16.62 -5.32
C MET A 188 0.19 16.55 -6.54
N ALA A 189 1.25 15.76 -6.44
CA ALA A 189 2.19 15.44 -7.51
C ALA A 189 2.52 13.93 -7.46
N PRO A 190 3.19 13.35 -8.49
CA PRO A 190 3.50 11.92 -8.50
C PRO A 190 4.26 11.45 -7.25
N ASN A 191 3.61 10.59 -6.45
CA ASN A 191 4.29 9.91 -5.34
C ASN A 191 5.48 9.08 -5.87
N PRO A 192 6.69 9.17 -5.26
CA PRO A 192 6.99 9.66 -3.91
C PRO A 192 7.48 11.11 -3.77
N VAL A 193 7.31 11.98 -4.78
CA VAL A 193 7.86 13.34 -4.73
C VAL A 193 7.37 14.14 -3.51
N PRO A 194 6.06 14.24 -3.21
CA PRO A 194 5.60 15.03 -2.07
C PRO A 194 6.06 14.47 -0.71
N VAL A 195 5.97 13.15 -0.51
CA VAL A 195 6.38 12.54 0.79
C VAL A 195 7.88 12.69 1.04
N LYS A 196 8.72 12.68 -0.01
CA LYS A 196 10.16 12.92 0.16
C LYS A 196 10.46 14.39 0.49
N ALA A 197 9.82 15.34 -0.19
CA ALA A 197 9.94 16.76 0.14
C ALA A 197 9.52 17.04 1.59
N ALA A 198 8.43 16.41 2.04
CA ALA A 198 7.95 16.49 3.42
C ALA A 198 8.92 15.90 4.46
N LEU A 199 9.55 14.76 4.17
CA LEU A 199 10.58 14.18 5.04
C LEU A 199 11.84 15.04 5.09
N ALA A 200 12.20 15.69 3.99
CA ALA A 200 13.30 16.63 3.93
C ALA A 200 13.01 17.91 4.71
N HIS A 201 11.79 18.44 4.65
CA HIS A 201 11.34 19.55 5.50
C HIS A 201 11.45 19.22 6.99
N LYS A 202 11.26 17.95 7.37
CA LYS A 202 11.48 17.46 8.74
C LYS A 202 12.95 17.18 9.08
N GLY A 203 13.90 17.42 8.17
CA GLY A 203 15.32 17.16 8.37
C GLY A 203 15.70 15.68 8.47
N ILE A 204 14.87 14.77 7.97
CA ILE A 204 15.09 13.31 8.07
C ILE A 204 15.93 12.78 6.90
N ILE A 205 15.73 13.35 5.71
CA ILE A 205 16.43 12.98 4.47
C ILE A 205 16.78 14.23 3.66
N GLU A 206 17.58 14.06 2.62
CA GLU A 206 17.75 15.08 1.58
C GLU A 206 16.53 15.10 0.63
N ASP A 207 16.18 16.29 0.17
CA ASP A 207 15.16 16.47 -0.85
C ASP A 207 15.75 16.10 -2.22
N PHE A 208 15.45 14.88 -2.67
CA PHE A 208 15.99 14.35 -3.91
C PHE A 208 15.08 13.27 -4.49
N VAL A 209 14.88 13.29 -5.80
CA VAL A 209 14.27 12.17 -6.55
C VAL A 209 15.08 11.86 -7.80
N ARG A 210 15.10 10.59 -8.19
CA ARG A 210 15.74 10.17 -9.45
C ARG A 210 14.80 10.47 -10.62
N LYS A 211 15.37 10.99 -11.70
CA LYS A 211 14.68 11.11 -13.00
C LYS A 211 14.06 9.76 -13.40
N PRO A 212 12.87 9.74 -14.05
CA PRO A 212 12.16 10.88 -14.65
C PRO A 212 11.35 11.74 -13.67
N LEU A 213 11.34 11.43 -12.37
CA LEU A 213 10.73 12.33 -11.38
C LEU A 213 11.60 13.59 -11.21
N VAL A 214 10.92 14.68 -10.89
CA VAL A 214 11.53 15.97 -10.52
C VAL A 214 11.03 16.39 -9.16
N GLU A 215 11.82 17.18 -8.44
CA GLU A 215 11.43 17.76 -7.16
C GLU A 215 10.25 18.73 -7.32
N LEU A 216 9.52 18.95 -6.22
CA LEU A 216 8.49 19.99 -6.20
C LEU A 216 9.10 21.37 -6.43
N THR A 217 8.35 22.24 -7.09
CA THR A 217 8.64 23.66 -7.17
C THR A 217 8.56 24.32 -5.79
N SER A 218 9.16 25.51 -5.64
CA SER A 218 9.09 26.27 -4.38
C SER A 218 7.65 26.57 -3.94
N ILE A 219 6.74 26.81 -4.90
CA ILE A 219 5.32 27.09 -4.61
C ILE A 219 4.64 25.84 -4.05
N GLU A 220 4.83 24.68 -4.72
CA GLU A 220 4.27 23.41 -4.26
C GLU A 220 4.83 22.98 -2.90
N LYS A 221 6.12 23.24 -2.64
CA LYS A 221 6.76 23.00 -1.33
C LYS A 221 6.10 23.82 -0.23
N THR A 222 5.95 25.13 -0.43
CA THR A 222 5.29 26.01 0.54
C THR A 222 3.88 25.53 0.86
N ASP A 223 3.10 25.20 -0.17
CA ASP A 223 1.72 24.69 -0.04
C ASP A 223 1.65 23.34 0.70
N LEU A 224 2.57 22.42 0.43
CA LEU A 224 2.69 21.15 1.14
C LEU A 224 3.08 21.35 2.61
N PHE A 225 4.06 22.22 2.89
CA PHE A 225 4.64 22.37 4.23
C PHE A 225 3.66 23.05 5.19
N MET A 226 2.89 24.04 4.73
CA MET A 226 1.82 24.66 5.54
C MET A 226 0.87 23.59 6.10
N VAL A 227 0.38 22.69 5.25
CA VAL A 227 -0.55 21.62 5.66
C VAL A 227 0.11 20.60 6.60
N ILE A 228 1.39 20.29 6.40
CA ILE A 228 2.11 19.36 7.28
C ILE A 228 2.31 19.95 8.68
N ASP A 229 2.60 21.24 8.75
CA ASP A 229 2.91 21.91 10.02
C ASP A 229 1.64 22.20 10.83
N GLU A 230 0.49 22.43 10.18
CA GLU A 230 -0.82 22.59 10.84
C GLU A 230 -1.23 21.37 11.68
N VAL A 231 -0.98 20.14 11.20
CA VAL A 231 -1.37 18.91 11.93
C VAL A 231 -0.64 18.74 13.27
N LYS A 232 0.55 19.35 13.42
CA LYS A 232 1.38 19.26 14.64
C LYS A 232 1.03 20.26 15.74
N ASN A 233 0.30 21.34 15.42
CA ASN A 233 0.11 22.46 16.34
C ASN A 233 -1.06 22.27 17.33
N ASP A 234 -1.65 21.07 17.41
CA ASP A 234 -2.61 20.64 18.46
C ASP A 234 -2.14 19.34 19.13
#